data_AF-A0AAE9D9E5-F1
#
_entry.id   AF-A0AAE9D9E5-F1
#
_cell.length_a   1.000
_cell.length_b   1.000
_cell.length_c   1.000
_cell.angle_alpha   90.00
_cell.angle_beta   90.00
_cell.angle_gamma   90.00
#
_symmetry.space_group_name_H-M   'P 1'
#
loop_
_entity.id
_entity.type
_entity.pdbx_description
1 polymer ?
#
loop_
_entity_poly.entity_id
_entity_poly.type
_entity_poly.pdbx_seq_one_letter_code
_entity_poly.pdbx_strand_id
1 'polypeptide(L)'
;MYYDSKSRVIKCSDMWIVCDEDHIMTSWTADCPNGLSFMPNFYGYWNDLRSDSSLRYFIIDKSDYQKMEKFWKTCDSHEQRTHFTKKLMSNVTVFMHTMRYESQIYVRSIPAAPACTNLENRIFTEEVLEIIPIVLRQQGTPISDNHELLQKFRGFWKIGVDHLYNSITLTEFEQVLDLFGINKQLITIVEDPGHDSGRTEMREHGGYNKILSPDCTVILDPYQAVLYVFQALVPGVNWKTEKCPLHENCLKMLKIQIFEVLKEMTEVREVNG
;
A
#
# COMPACT_ATOMS: atom_id res chain seq x y z
N MET A 1 -3.09 4.09 -29.83
CA MET A 1 -3.38 5.07 -28.76
C MET A 1 -4.49 4.48 -27.91
N TYR A 2 -4.29 4.41 -26.59
CA TYR A 2 -5.20 3.71 -25.66
C TYR A 2 -5.98 4.66 -24.74
N TYR A 3 -6.15 5.93 -25.13
CA TYR A 3 -6.74 6.98 -24.31
C TYR A 3 -8.16 6.67 -23.81
N ASP A 4 -8.94 5.89 -24.56
CA ASP A 4 -10.31 5.51 -24.19
C ASP A 4 -10.38 4.21 -23.36
N SER A 5 -9.26 3.52 -23.17
CA SER A 5 -9.22 2.34 -22.30
C SER A 5 -9.37 2.76 -20.84
N LYS A 6 -9.98 1.90 -20.02
CA LYS A 6 -10.14 2.11 -18.58
C LYS A 6 -9.65 0.88 -17.82
N SER A 7 -9.01 1.11 -16.68
CA SER A 7 -8.71 0.00 -15.77
C SER A 7 -9.98 -0.59 -15.19
N ARG A 8 -9.99 -1.91 -15.05
CA ARG A 8 -11.06 -2.59 -14.30
C ARG A 8 -10.88 -2.26 -12.82
N VAL A 9 -11.96 -1.91 -12.12
CA VAL A 9 -11.95 -1.70 -10.67
C VAL A 9 -12.76 -2.81 -10.00
N ILE A 10 -12.22 -3.43 -8.96
CA ILE A 10 -12.91 -4.41 -8.11
C ILE A 10 -13.00 -3.82 -6.70
N LYS A 11 -14.23 -3.62 -6.23
CA LYS A 11 -14.49 -3.03 -4.91
C LYS A 11 -14.53 -4.11 -3.84
N CYS A 12 -14.15 -3.76 -2.61
CA CYS A 12 -14.26 -4.69 -1.47
C CYS A 12 -15.73 -5.11 -1.24
N SER A 13 -16.69 -4.23 -1.51
CA SER A 13 -18.13 -4.55 -1.43
C SER A 13 -18.60 -5.67 -2.36
N ASP A 14 -17.80 -5.98 -3.39
CA ASP A 14 -18.10 -7.00 -4.39
C ASP A 14 -17.36 -8.31 -4.09
N MET A 15 -16.66 -8.40 -2.95
CA MET A 15 -15.84 -9.54 -2.55
C MET A 15 -16.38 -10.20 -1.28
N TRP A 16 -16.12 -11.50 -1.16
CA TRP A 16 -16.19 -12.23 0.10
C TRP A 16 -14.79 -12.25 0.73
N ILE A 17 -14.58 -11.46 1.78
CA ILE A 17 -13.28 -11.30 2.43
C ILE A 17 -13.23 -12.17 3.69
N VAL A 18 -12.16 -12.94 3.83
CA VAL A 18 -11.82 -13.71 5.03
C VAL A 18 -10.43 -13.28 5.48
N CYS A 19 -10.28 -12.92 6.75
CA CYS A 19 -9.00 -12.53 7.35
C CYS A 19 -8.76 -13.25 8.68
N ASP A 20 -7.49 -13.41 9.03
CA ASP A 20 -7.07 -13.75 10.39
C ASP A 20 -7.10 -12.48 11.24
N GLU A 21 -7.89 -12.47 12.33
CA GLU A 21 -8.06 -11.31 13.21
C GLU A 21 -6.74 -10.83 13.84
N ASP A 22 -5.79 -11.74 14.09
CA ASP A 22 -4.48 -11.39 14.64
C ASP A 22 -3.53 -10.83 13.56
N HIS A 23 -3.84 -11.05 12.29
CA HIS A 23 -2.97 -10.76 11.15
C HIS A 23 -3.72 -10.15 9.95
N ILE A 24 -4.69 -9.27 10.22
CA ILE A 24 -5.66 -8.74 9.23
C ILE A 24 -4.99 -8.17 7.98
N MET A 25 -3.83 -7.52 8.11
CA MET A 25 -3.13 -6.91 6.97
C MET A 25 -2.31 -7.91 6.14
N THR A 26 -1.96 -9.07 6.71
CA THR A 26 -0.98 -10.00 6.12
C THR A 26 -1.53 -11.39 5.82
N SER A 27 -2.70 -11.70 6.36
CA SER A 27 -3.35 -13.00 6.24
C SER A 27 -4.83 -12.79 5.92
N TRP A 28 -5.12 -12.59 4.65
CA TRP A 28 -6.48 -12.48 4.12
C TRP A 28 -6.60 -13.11 2.74
N THR A 29 -7.82 -13.52 2.40
CA THR A 29 -8.24 -13.93 1.07
C THR A 29 -9.53 -13.19 0.70
N ALA A 30 -9.67 -12.79 -0.57
CA ALA A 30 -10.86 -12.11 -1.06
C ALA A 30 -11.38 -12.79 -2.33
N ASP A 31 -12.55 -13.43 -2.25
CA ASP A 31 -13.17 -14.16 -3.34
C ASP A 31 -14.21 -13.30 -4.07
N CYS A 32 -14.12 -13.24 -5.39
CA CYS A 32 -15.06 -12.52 -6.25
C CYS A 32 -16.13 -13.47 -6.83
N PRO A 33 -17.37 -12.99 -7.09
CA PRO A 33 -18.43 -13.77 -7.71
C PRO A 33 -18.07 -14.35 -9.09
N ASN A 34 -17.14 -13.71 -9.80
CA ASN A 34 -16.66 -14.17 -11.11
C ASN A 34 -15.58 -15.28 -11.02
N GLY A 35 -15.27 -15.78 -9.82
CA GLY A 35 -14.30 -16.85 -9.58
C GLY A 35 -12.84 -16.38 -9.44
N LEU A 36 -12.56 -15.08 -9.49
CA LEU A 36 -11.25 -14.55 -9.09
C LEU A 36 -11.10 -14.62 -7.57
N SER A 37 -9.90 -14.91 -7.09
CA SER A 37 -9.57 -14.80 -5.66
C SER A 37 -8.23 -14.10 -5.49
N PHE A 38 -8.15 -13.18 -4.53
CA PHE A 38 -6.98 -12.37 -4.22
C PHE A 38 -6.42 -12.69 -2.85
N MET A 39 -5.12 -12.48 -2.67
CA MET A 39 -4.41 -12.59 -1.39
C MET A 39 -3.12 -11.75 -1.43
N PRO A 40 -2.50 -11.44 -0.26
CA PRO A 40 -1.16 -10.88 -0.21
C PRO A 40 -0.14 -11.83 -0.85
N ASN A 41 0.91 -11.27 -1.45
CA ASN A 41 1.99 -12.03 -2.08
C ASN A 41 2.72 -13.00 -1.12
N PHE A 42 2.70 -12.72 0.18
CA PHE A 42 3.28 -13.56 1.23
C PHE A 42 2.25 -14.35 2.05
N TYR A 43 1.03 -14.55 1.53
CA TYR A 43 -0.03 -15.28 2.23
C TYR A 43 0.45 -16.66 2.71
N GLY A 44 0.34 -16.89 4.03
CA GLY A 44 0.81 -18.11 4.70
C GLY A 44 2.31 -18.16 5.03
N TYR A 45 3.10 -17.14 4.67
CA TYR A 45 4.56 -17.07 4.87
C TYR A 45 5.03 -15.81 5.60
N TRP A 46 4.12 -14.93 6.03
CA TRP A 46 4.46 -13.68 6.70
C TRP A 46 5.46 -13.87 7.86
N ASN A 47 5.25 -14.87 8.72
CA ASN A 47 6.11 -15.09 9.88
C ASN A 47 7.57 -15.40 9.52
N ASP A 48 7.82 -16.04 8.38
CA ASP A 48 9.17 -16.38 7.90
C ASP A 48 9.84 -15.19 7.18
N LEU A 49 9.04 -14.23 6.71
CA LEU A 49 9.47 -13.17 5.80
C LEU A 49 9.50 -11.79 6.46
N ARG A 50 8.74 -11.55 7.54
CA ARG A 50 8.53 -10.23 8.13
C ARG A 50 9.78 -9.49 8.64
N SER A 51 10.91 -10.20 8.78
CA SER A 51 12.19 -9.60 9.17
C SER A 51 13.03 -9.13 7.98
N ASP A 52 12.59 -9.40 6.75
CA ASP A 52 13.29 -9.06 5.52
C ASP A 52 12.89 -7.65 5.05
N SER A 53 13.84 -6.71 5.09
CA SER A 53 13.60 -5.32 4.65
C SER A 53 13.46 -5.16 3.13
N SER A 54 13.80 -6.20 2.36
CA SER A 54 13.59 -6.22 0.90
C SER A 54 12.18 -6.62 0.51
N LEU A 55 11.36 -7.08 1.46
CA LEU A 55 9.99 -7.49 1.19
C LEU A 55 9.16 -6.32 0.67
N ARG A 56 8.35 -6.58 -0.36
CA ARG A 56 7.39 -5.62 -0.89
C ARG A 56 6.00 -6.21 -0.88
N TYR A 57 5.03 -5.35 -0.59
CA TYR A 57 3.61 -5.72 -0.59
C TYR A 57 3.05 -5.62 -2.00
N PHE A 58 2.36 -6.66 -2.45
CA PHE A 58 1.50 -6.61 -3.63
C PHE A 58 0.42 -7.69 -3.57
N ILE A 59 -0.63 -7.53 -4.37
CA ILE A 59 -1.73 -8.49 -4.47
C ILE A 59 -1.40 -9.52 -5.55
N ILE A 60 -1.62 -10.79 -5.23
CA ILE A 60 -1.57 -11.89 -6.20
C ILE A 60 -2.94 -12.56 -6.30
N ASP A 61 -3.19 -13.23 -7.42
CA ASP A 61 -4.38 -14.05 -7.56
C ASP A 61 -4.14 -15.54 -7.25
N LYS A 62 -5.24 -16.31 -7.22
CA LYS A 62 -5.22 -17.75 -6.99
C LYS A 62 -4.35 -18.53 -7.99
N SER A 63 -4.30 -18.10 -9.25
CA SER A 63 -3.49 -18.76 -10.28
C SER A 63 -2.00 -18.56 -10.00
N ASP A 64 -1.62 -17.34 -9.61
CA ASP A 64 -0.27 -17.01 -9.20
C ASP A 64 0.15 -17.82 -7.96
N TYR A 65 -0.71 -17.89 -6.93
CA TYR A 65 -0.47 -18.74 -5.76
C TYR A 65 -0.31 -20.22 -6.13
N GLN A 66 -1.14 -20.76 -7.03
CA GLN A 66 -1.01 -22.15 -7.49
C GLN A 66 0.30 -22.43 -8.22
N LYS A 67 0.84 -21.46 -8.97
CA LYS A 67 2.17 -21.59 -9.58
C LYS A 67 3.26 -21.62 -8.51
N MET A 68 3.15 -20.75 -7.49
CA MET A 68 4.08 -20.74 -6.35
C MET A 68 4.05 -22.08 -5.62
N GLU A 69 2.86 -22.63 -5.38
CA GLU A 69 2.67 -23.92 -4.71
C GLU A 69 3.31 -25.07 -5.48
N LYS A 70 3.20 -25.07 -6.81
CA LYS A 70 3.90 -26.05 -7.67
C LYS A 70 5.41 -25.95 -7.52
N PHE A 71 5.97 -24.74 -7.46
CA PHE A 71 7.39 -24.55 -7.25
C PHE A 71 7.84 -24.98 -5.85
N TRP A 72 7.08 -24.65 -4.81
CA TRP A 72 7.38 -25.05 -3.44
C TRP A 72 7.42 -26.56 -3.23
N LYS A 73 6.65 -27.31 -4.02
CA LYS A 73 6.66 -28.78 -4.07
C LYS A 73 7.95 -29.35 -4.67
N THR A 74 8.74 -28.55 -5.40
CA THR A 74 10.04 -28.95 -5.95
C THR A 74 11.22 -28.57 -5.05
N CYS A 75 10.99 -27.88 -3.93
CA CYS A 75 12.05 -27.55 -2.97
C CYS A 75 12.32 -28.75 -2.05
N ASP A 76 13.60 -29.06 -1.84
CA ASP A 76 14.07 -30.17 -1.00
C ASP A 76 14.03 -29.83 0.50
N SER A 77 14.00 -28.54 0.85
CA SER A 77 13.98 -28.07 2.24
C SER A 77 13.14 -26.80 2.44
N HIS A 78 12.73 -26.57 3.69
CA HIS A 78 12.07 -25.33 4.09
C HIS A 78 12.98 -24.10 3.87
N GLU A 79 14.28 -24.21 4.15
CA GLU A 79 15.24 -23.11 3.94
C GLU A 79 15.33 -22.72 2.46
N GLN A 80 15.41 -23.69 1.55
CA GLN A 80 15.41 -23.45 0.11
C GLN A 80 14.12 -22.76 -0.34
N ARG A 81 12.97 -23.21 0.18
CA ARG A 81 11.67 -22.62 -0.09
C ARG A 81 11.61 -21.16 0.38
N THR A 82 12.05 -20.89 1.60
CA THR A 82 12.07 -19.54 2.20
C THR A 82 13.00 -18.62 1.43
N HIS A 83 14.21 -19.06 1.07
CA HIS A 83 15.15 -18.27 0.26
C HIS A 83 14.57 -17.90 -1.11
N PHE A 84 13.95 -18.86 -1.79
CA PHE A 84 13.29 -18.58 -3.07
C PHE A 84 12.11 -17.61 -2.91
N THR A 85 11.27 -17.84 -1.89
CA THR A 85 10.09 -17.01 -1.65
C THR A 85 10.48 -15.57 -1.33
N LYS A 86 11.54 -15.35 -0.52
CA LYS A 86 12.11 -14.02 -0.26
C LYS A 86 12.47 -13.28 -1.54
N LYS A 87 13.22 -13.94 -2.43
CA LYS A 87 13.58 -13.36 -3.72
C LYS A 87 12.34 -13.01 -4.54
N LEU A 88 11.37 -13.92 -4.58
CA LEU A 88 10.14 -13.75 -5.35
C LEU A 88 9.27 -12.57 -4.84
N MET A 89 9.28 -12.32 -3.53
CA MET A 89 8.52 -11.23 -2.90
C MET A 89 9.26 -9.90 -2.79
N SER A 90 10.46 -9.80 -3.36
CA SER A 90 11.28 -8.60 -3.27
C SER A 90 10.70 -7.40 -4.03
N ASN A 91 9.92 -7.63 -5.07
CA ASN A 91 9.12 -6.63 -5.81
C ASN A 91 8.30 -7.32 -6.92
N VAL A 92 7.32 -6.60 -7.48
CA VAL A 92 6.43 -7.08 -8.55
C VAL A 92 7.22 -7.40 -9.82
N THR A 93 8.27 -6.64 -10.15
CA THR A 93 9.08 -6.85 -11.35
C THR A 93 9.75 -8.23 -11.34
N VAL A 94 10.39 -8.60 -10.23
CA VAL A 94 11.02 -9.90 -10.01
C VAL A 94 9.97 -11.00 -10.01
N PHE A 95 8.82 -10.75 -9.35
CA PHE A 95 7.70 -11.67 -9.34
C PHE A 95 7.24 -12.03 -10.75
N MET A 96 6.90 -11.01 -11.54
CA MET A 96 6.39 -11.15 -12.91
C MET A 96 7.41 -11.81 -13.84
N HIS A 97 8.69 -11.44 -13.72
CA HIS A 97 9.75 -12.07 -14.51
C HIS A 97 9.92 -13.55 -14.16
N THR A 98 9.76 -13.93 -12.89
CA THR A 98 9.97 -15.31 -12.44
C THR A 98 8.76 -16.20 -12.71
N MET A 99 7.55 -15.69 -12.49
CA MET A 99 6.31 -16.49 -12.47
C MET A 99 5.58 -16.53 -13.81
N ARG A 100 5.72 -15.49 -14.64
CA ARG A 100 5.43 -15.37 -16.09
C ARG A 100 4.98 -13.95 -16.41
N TYR A 101 5.47 -13.43 -17.53
CA TYR A 101 5.21 -12.07 -17.98
C TYR A 101 3.75 -11.78 -18.37
N GLU A 102 2.92 -12.80 -18.54
CA GLU A 102 1.53 -12.69 -19.03
C GLU A 102 0.47 -12.62 -17.92
N SER A 103 0.85 -12.69 -16.63
CA SER A 103 -0.13 -12.53 -15.55
C SER A 103 -0.79 -11.15 -15.57
N GLN A 104 -2.03 -11.10 -15.11
CA GLN A 104 -2.72 -9.83 -14.88
C GLN A 104 -1.99 -9.03 -13.81
N ILE A 105 -1.92 -7.71 -13.98
CA ILE A 105 -1.31 -6.83 -12.99
C ILE A 105 -2.39 -6.24 -12.10
N TYR A 106 -2.21 -6.40 -10.79
CA TYR A 106 -3.10 -5.86 -9.77
C TYR A 106 -2.44 -4.66 -9.09
N VAL A 107 -3.13 -3.52 -9.11
CA VAL A 107 -2.76 -2.33 -8.34
C VAL A 107 -3.76 -2.23 -7.20
N ARG A 108 -3.30 -2.09 -5.96
CA ARG A 108 -4.24 -1.85 -4.86
C ARG A 108 -4.61 -0.38 -4.78
N SER A 109 -5.84 -0.11 -4.42
CA SER A 109 -6.32 1.23 -4.08
C SER A 109 -6.75 1.28 -2.62
N ILE A 110 -6.36 2.34 -1.94
CA ILE A 110 -6.69 2.61 -0.56
C ILE A 110 -7.90 3.55 -0.55
N PRO A 111 -9.07 3.10 -0.04
CA PRO A 111 -10.23 3.97 0.11
C PRO A 111 -9.95 5.15 1.03
N ALA A 112 -10.59 6.29 0.76
CA ALA A 112 -10.55 7.43 1.67
C ALA A 112 -11.16 7.07 3.04
N ALA A 113 -10.71 7.79 4.07
CA ALA A 113 -11.30 7.66 5.41
C ALA A 113 -12.83 7.88 5.35
N PRO A 114 -13.65 7.14 6.13
CA PRO A 114 -15.11 7.25 6.07
C PRO A 114 -15.67 8.66 6.33
N ALA A 115 -14.95 9.48 7.09
CA ALA A 115 -15.32 10.89 7.33
C ALA A 115 -15.12 11.79 6.08
N CYS A 116 -14.51 11.25 5.02
CA CYS A 116 -14.10 11.95 3.81
C CYS A 116 -14.66 11.27 2.56
N THR A 117 -15.94 10.90 2.56
CA THR A 117 -16.61 10.17 1.45
C THR A 117 -16.55 10.85 0.09
N ASN A 118 -16.21 12.14 0.04
CA ASN A 118 -16.08 12.91 -1.19
C ASN A 118 -14.67 12.82 -1.80
N LEU A 119 -13.71 12.18 -1.11
CA LEU A 119 -12.36 11.99 -1.61
C LEU A 119 -12.25 10.67 -2.39
N GLU A 120 -11.51 10.71 -3.50
CA GLU A 120 -11.20 9.53 -4.30
C GLU A 120 -10.27 8.56 -3.55
N ASN A 121 -10.35 7.28 -3.90
CA ASN A 121 -9.37 6.28 -3.49
C ASN A 121 -7.98 6.69 -4.00
N ARG A 122 -6.94 6.24 -3.30
CA ARG A 122 -5.55 6.60 -3.60
C ARG A 122 -4.69 5.37 -3.86
N ILE A 123 -3.65 5.54 -4.66
CA ILE A 123 -2.66 4.52 -5.00
C ILE A 123 -1.29 5.06 -4.61
N PHE A 124 -0.43 4.22 -4.03
CA PHE A 124 0.94 4.60 -3.69
C PHE A 124 1.75 4.88 -4.96
N THR A 125 2.47 5.99 -5.00
CA THR A 125 3.26 6.37 -6.18
C THR A 125 4.38 5.38 -6.46
N GLU A 126 4.93 4.73 -5.44
CA GLU A 126 5.96 3.70 -5.62
C GLU A 126 5.44 2.49 -6.41
N GLU A 127 4.22 2.04 -6.09
CA GLU A 127 3.56 0.95 -6.83
C GLU A 127 3.29 1.37 -8.28
N VAL A 128 2.86 2.61 -8.50
CA VAL A 128 2.66 3.17 -9.87
C VAL A 128 3.98 3.16 -10.66
N LEU A 129 5.07 3.64 -10.06
CA LEU A 129 6.39 3.71 -10.69
C LEU A 129 6.94 2.32 -11.03
N GLU A 130 6.62 1.31 -10.22
CA GLU A 130 7.01 -0.08 -10.50
C GLU A 130 6.18 -0.69 -11.63
N ILE A 131 4.88 -0.41 -11.68
CA ILE A 131 3.95 -1.08 -12.59
C ILE A 131 4.07 -0.57 -14.04
N ILE A 132 4.38 0.72 -14.24
CA ILE A 132 4.50 1.34 -15.56
C ILE A 132 5.45 0.57 -16.49
N PRO A 133 6.73 0.31 -16.14
CA PRO A 133 7.64 -0.45 -17.00
C PRO A 133 7.18 -1.88 -17.29
N ILE A 134 6.50 -2.53 -16.33
CA ILE A 134 6.01 -3.91 -16.47
C ILE A 134 4.90 -3.96 -17.53
N VAL A 135 3.90 -3.09 -17.41
CA VAL A 135 2.75 -3.03 -18.33
C VAL A 135 3.21 -2.64 -19.74
N LEU A 136 4.11 -1.66 -19.86
CA LEU A 136 4.65 -1.25 -21.15
C LEU A 136 5.40 -2.38 -21.86
N ARG A 137 6.10 -3.24 -21.12
CA ARG A 137 6.73 -4.43 -21.69
C ARG A 137 5.69 -5.49 -22.09
N GLN A 138 4.63 -5.71 -21.31
CA GLN A 138 3.51 -6.59 -21.71
C GLN A 138 2.81 -6.12 -22.99
N GLN A 139 2.70 -4.79 -23.16
CA GLN A 139 2.15 -4.16 -24.36
C GLN A 139 3.08 -4.23 -25.59
N GLY A 140 4.34 -4.65 -25.43
CA GLY A 140 5.31 -4.68 -26.52
C GLY A 140 5.97 -3.33 -26.80
N THR A 141 5.84 -2.36 -25.91
CA THR A 141 6.47 -1.03 -25.99
C THR A 141 7.37 -0.77 -24.76
N PRO A 142 8.38 -1.60 -24.49
CA PRO A 142 9.20 -1.48 -23.29
C PRO A 142 9.96 -0.15 -23.25
N ILE A 143 10.07 0.42 -22.06
CA ILE A 143 10.91 1.59 -21.79
C ILE A 143 12.13 1.19 -20.96
N SER A 144 13.19 2.00 -21.03
CA SER A 144 14.36 1.83 -20.16
C SER A 144 14.08 2.44 -18.78
N ASP A 145 14.79 1.95 -17.76
CA ASP A 145 14.69 2.52 -16.41
C ASP A 145 15.12 3.99 -16.36
N ASN A 146 15.91 4.46 -17.33
CA ASN A 146 16.36 5.84 -17.46
C ASN A 146 15.46 6.69 -18.36
N HIS A 147 14.26 6.22 -18.71
CA HIS A 147 13.31 6.98 -19.50
C HIS A 147 13.01 8.34 -18.84
N GLU A 148 13.15 9.44 -19.59
CA GLU A 148 13.10 10.81 -19.05
C GLU A 148 11.83 11.08 -18.24
N LEU A 149 10.67 10.69 -18.76
CA LEU A 149 9.39 10.89 -18.07
C LEU A 149 9.30 10.09 -16.77
N LEU A 150 9.83 8.87 -16.74
CA LEU A 150 9.82 8.02 -15.54
C LEU A 150 10.73 8.63 -14.46
N GLN A 151 11.88 9.17 -14.87
CA GLN A 151 12.80 9.88 -13.97
C GLN A 151 12.19 11.17 -13.43
N LYS A 152 11.42 11.91 -14.24
CA LYS A 152 10.67 13.09 -13.78
C LYS A 152 9.68 12.72 -12.67
N PHE A 153 8.88 11.66 -12.86
CA PHE A 153 7.96 11.21 -11.81
C PHE A 153 8.67 10.69 -10.56
N ARG A 154 9.78 9.95 -10.69
CA ARG A 154 10.61 9.54 -9.55
C ARG A 154 11.13 10.73 -8.75
N GLY A 155 11.57 11.79 -9.42
CA GLY A 155 12.00 13.03 -8.77
C GLY A 155 10.85 13.80 -8.13
N PHE A 156 9.74 13.96 -8.85
CA PHE A 156 8.56 14.70 -8.40
C PHE A 156 7.86 14.06 -7.20
N TRP A 157 7.77 12.73 -7.17
CA TRP A 157 7.10 12.00 -6.08
C TRP A 157 8.01 11.61 -4.92
N LYS A 158 9.31 11.95 -4.98
CA LYS A 158 10.24 11.67 -3.89
C LYS A 158 9.88 12.52 -2.67
N ILE A 159 9.52 11.86 -1.58
CA ILE A 159 9.42 12.51 -0.27
C ILE A 159 10.81 12.46 0.39
N GLY A 160 11.29 13.60 0.89
CA GLY A 160 12.56 13.71 1.60
C GLY A 160 12.50 13.29 3.08
N VAL A 161 11.46 12.56 3.48
CA VAL A 161 11.14 12.21 4.86
C VAL A 161 10.82 10.71 4.93
N ASP A 162 11.64 9.94 5.64
CA ASP A 162 11.65 8.47 5.60
C ASP A 162 10.35 7.80 6.08
N HIS A 163 9.52 8.49 6.87
CA HIS A 163 8.28 7.95 7.44
C HIS A 163 7.01 8.41 6.71
N LEU A 164 7.14 9.11 5.58
CA LEU A 164 6.01 9.60 4.81
C LEU A 164 5.96 8.93 3.44
N TYR A 165 4.75 8.57 3.02
CA TYR A 165 4.49 7.88 1.76
C TYR A 165 3.64 8.76 0.85
N ASN A 166 4.01 8.81 -0.43
CA ASN A 166 3.26 9.58 -1.41
C ASN A 166 2.21 8.71 -2.08
N SER A 167 1.08 9.31 -2.41
CA SER A 167 -0.01 8.66 -3.11
C SER A 167 -0.71 9.63 -4.03
N ILE A 168 -1.37 9.11 -5.06
CA ILE A 168 -2.16 9.88 -6.03
C ILE A 168 -3.58 9.34 -6.08
N THR A 169 -4.53 10.18 -6.47
CA THR A 169 -5.93 9.81 -6.74
C THR A 169 -6.03 8.85 -7.93
N LEU A 170 -7.19 8.18 -8.07
CA LEU A 170 -7.46 7.35 -9.25
C LEU A 170 -7.47 8.19 -10.53
N THR A 171 -7.99 9.42 -10.47
CA THR A 171 -7.96 10.35 -11.61
C THR A 171 -6.53 10.70 -12.04
N GLU A 172 -5.65 11.05 -11.08
CA GLU A 172 -4.23 11.31 -11.37
C GLU A 172 -3.52 10.06 -11.90
N PHE A 173 -3.83 8.88 -11.36
CA PHE A 173 -3.27 7.62 -11.85
C PHE A 173 -3.61 7.36 -13.32
N GLU A 174 -4.89 7.53 -13.70
CA GLU A 174 -5.36 7.40 -15.08
C GLU A 174 -4.62 8.37 -16.03
N GLN A 175 -4.42 9.63 -15.61
CA GLN A 175 -3.66 10.63 -16.36
C GLN A 175 -2.20 10.21 -16.55
N VAL A 176 -1.57 9.66 -15.51
CA VAL A 176 -0.20 9.12 -15.62
C VAL A 176 -0.17 7.98 -16.64
N LEU A 177 -1.11 7.04 -16.60
CA LEU A 177 -1.17 5.94 -17.58
C LEU A 177 -1.32 6.46 -19.02
N ASP A 178 -2.12 7.52 -19.23
CA ASP A 178 -2.30 8.16 -20.53
C ASP A 178 -1.02 8.82 -21.05
N LEU A 179 -0.22 9.46 -20.18
CA LEU A 179 1.07 10.04 -20.53
C LEU A 179 2.08 9.00 -21.05
N PHE A 180 2.01 7.78 -20.52
CA PHE A 180 2.84 6.66 -20.98
C PHE A 180 2.20 5.87 -22.14
N GLY A 181 0.96 6.19 -22.54
CA GLY A 181 0.25 5.46 -23.59
C GLY A 181 -0.04 4.00 -23.21
N ILE A 182 -0.35 3.75 -21.94
CA ILE A 182 -0.63 2.42 -21.42
C ILE A 182 -2.05 1.96 -21.79
N ASN A 183 -2.18 0.72 -22.26
CA ASN A 183 -3.44 0.02 -22.34
C ASN A 183 -3.93 -0.35 -20.94
N LYS A 184 -4.89 0.41 -20.43
CA LYS A 184 -5.37 0.31 -19.05
C LYS A 184 -6.12 -0.99 -18.76
N GLN A 185 -6.54 -1.74 -19.80
CA GLN A 185 -7.15 -3.07 -19.66
C GLN A 185 -6.18 -4.13 -19.11
N LEU A 186 -4.87 -3.89 -19.21
CA LEU A 186 -3.83 -4.77 -18.63
C LEU A 186 -3.70 -4.61 -17.11
N ILE A 187 -4.35 -3.59 -16.54
CA ILE A 187 -4.30 -3.25 -15.12
C ILE A 187 -5.69 -3.48 -14.52
N THR A 188 -5.71 -4.20 -13.41
CA THR A 188 -6.89 -4.30 -12.54
C THR A 188 -6.60 -3.57 -11.24
N ILE A 189 -7.42 -2.59 -10.90
CA ILE A 189 -7.40 -1.91 -9.61
C ILE A 189 -8.26 -2.72 -8.63
N VAL A 190 -7.72 -3.02 -7.46
CA VAL A 190 -8.38 -3.79 -6.40
C VAL A 190 -8.44 -2.90 -5.16
N GLU A 191 -9.61 -2.62 -4.60
CA GLU A 191 -9.67 -1.99 -3.27
C GLU A 191 -9.01 -2.91 -2.24
N ASP A 192 -8.16 -2.35 -1.37
CA ASP A 192 -7.33 -3.13 -0.44
C ASP A 192 -8.20 -3.88 0.60
N PRO A 193 -8.27 -5.23 0.54
CA PRO A 193 -9.10 -6.00 1.46
C PRO A 193 -8.58 -6.01 2.90
N GLY A 194 -7.27 -5.85 3.10
CA GLY A 194 -6.66 -5.72 4.42
C GLY A 194 -7.07 -4.42 5.09
N HIS A 195 -7.11 -3.32 4.32
CA HIS A 195 -7.62 -2.04 4.78
C HIS A 195 -9.12 -2.09 5.10
N ASP A 196 -9.95 -2.72 4.27
CA ASP A 196 -11.39 -2.81 4.54
C ASP A 196 -11.71 -3.67 5.76
N SER A 197 -10.98 -4.77 5.94
CA SER A 197 -11.05 -5.61 7.14
C SER A 197 -10.61 -4.82 8.39
N GLY A 198 -9.51 -4.07 8.30
CA GLY A 198 -9.03 -3.19 9.38
C GLY A 198 -10.03 -2.08 9.75
N ARG A 199 -10.79 -1.56 8.78
CA ARG A 199 -11.89 -0.62 9.07
C ARG A 199 -13.02 -1.26 9.85
N THR A 200 -13.32 -2.53 9.59
CA THR A 200 -14.35 -3.27 10.31
C THR A 200 -13.91 -3.51 11.74
N GLU A 201 -12.67 -3.97 11.93
CA GLU A 201 -12.07 -4.13 13.27
C GLU A 201 -12.09 -2.82 14.06
N MET A 202 -11.66 -1.71 13.47
CA MET A 202 -11.67 -0.39 14.11
C MET A 202 -13.09 0.04 14.55
N ARG A 203 -14.14 -0.33 13.80
CA ARG A 203 -15.53 0.01 14.14
C ARG A 203 -16.08 -0.84 15.27
N GLU A 204 -15.71 -2.11 15.31
CA GLU A 204 -16.24 -3.08 16.27
C GLU A 204 -15.49 -3.03 17.61
N HIS A 205 -14.16 -2.84 17.57
CA HIS A 205 -13.28 -2.94 18.73
C HIS A 205 -12.60 -1.61 19.09
N GLY A 206 -12.71 -0.59 18.24
CA GLY A 206 -12.01 0.69 18.41
C GLY A 206 -10.57 0.66 17.89
N GLY A 207 -9.78 1.67 18.21
CA GLY A 207 -8.39 1.76 17.74
C GLY A 207 -8.27 2.56 16.44
N TYR A 208 -7.34 2.13 15.58
CA TYR A 208 -6.93 2.87 14.37
C TYR A 208 -6.87 1.94 13.18
N ASN A 209 -7.35 2.42 12.05
CA ASN A 209 -7.27 1.69 10.80
C ASN A 209 -5.85 1.80 10.21
N LYS A 210 -5.14 0.67 10.20
CA LYS A 210 -3.73 0.57 9.78
C LYS A 210 -3.62 0.04 8.35
N ILE A 211 -2.53 0.40 7.69
CA ILE A 211 -2.24 0.00 6.30
C ILE A 211 -0.80 -0.48 6.24
N LEU A 212 -0.53 -1.53 5.45
CA LEU A 212 0.84 -1.81 5.04
C LEU A 212 1.21 -0.90 3.87
N SER A 213 2.30 -0.15 3.98
CA SER A 213 2.93 0.56 2.87
C SER A 213 3.55 -0.43 1.86
N PRO A 214 4.02 0.04 0.69
CA PRO A 214 4.66 -0.82 -0.31
C PRO A 214 5.87 -1.61 0.21
N ASP A 215 6.60 -1.07 1.18
CA ASP A 215 7.73 -1.70 1.88
C ASP A 215 7.34 -2.48 3.14
N CYS A 216 6.06 -2.78 3.31
CA CYS A 216 5.51 -3.54 4.44
C CYS A 216 5.67 -2.85 5.81
N THR A 217 5.85 -1.53 5.84
CA THR A 217 5.77 -0.73 7.07
C THR A 217 4.31 -0.47 7.43
N VAL A 218 3.96 -0.56 8.71
CA VAL A 218 2.61 -0.26 9.17
C VAL A 218 2.45 1.25 9.30
N ILE A 219 1.50 1.83 8.57
CA ILE A 219 1.24 3.25 8.52
C ILE A 219 -0.24 3.58 8.81
N LEU A 220 -0.49 4.86 9.06
CA LEU A 220 -1.82 5.44 9.23
C LEU A 220 -2.05 6.48 8.13
N ASP A 221 -3.29 6.64 7.68
CA ASP A 221 -3.64 7.82 6.90
C ASP A 221 -3.51 9.10 7.76
N PRO A 222 -3.34 10.29 7.16
CA PRO A 222 -3.12 11.52 7.91
C PRO A 222 -4.17 11.83 8.98
N TYR A 223 -5.44 11.48 8.77
CA TYR A 223 -6.49 11.73 9.76
C TYR A 223 -6.38 10.78 10.94
N GLN A 224 -6.10 9.50 10.68
CA GLN A 224 -5.85 8.51 11.73
C GLN A 224 -4.56 8.84 12.51
N ALA A 225 -3.53 9.33 11.84
CA ALA A 225 -2.29 9.76 12.48
C ALA A 225 -2.50 10.96 13.41
N VAL A 226 -3.25 11.97 12.97
CA VAL A 226 -3.65 13.12 13.81
C VAL A 226 -4.45 12.65 15.03
N LEU A 227 -5.42 11.76 14.83
CA LEU A 227 -6.22 11.19 15.91
C LEU A 227 -5.34 10.43 16.91
N TYR A 228 -4.41 9.60 16.41
CA TYR A 228 -3.46 8.84 17.22
C TYR A 228 -2.60 9.75 18.10
N VAL A 229 -1.96 10.77 17.52
CA VAL A 229 -1.13 11.72 18.26
C VAL A 229 -1.94 12.44 19.32
N PHE A 230 -3.14 12.89 18.96
CA PHE A 230 -4.03 13.56 19.91
C PHE A 230 -4.39 12.64 21.08
N GLN A 231 -4.86 11.42 20.81
CA GLN A 231 -5.28 10.47 21.84
C GLN A 231 -4.12 9.96 22.70
N ALA A 232 -2.91 9.85 22.15
CA ALA A 232 -1.74 9.40 22.89
C ALA A 232 -1.17 10.49 23.82
N LEU A 233 -1.20 11.76 23.41
CA LEU A 233 -0.44 12.82 24.09
C LEU A 233 -1.30 13.83 24.85
N VAL A 234 -2.59 13.99 24.50
CA VAL A 234 -3.46 15.04 25.07
C VAL A 234 -4.22 14.61 26.33
N PRO A 235 -4.87 13.42 26.36
CA PRO A 235 -5.62 12.95 27.52
C PRO A 235 -4.76 12.82 28.78
N GLY A 236 -5.38 13.07 29.95
CA GLY A 236 -4.73 12.89 31.25
C GLY A 236 -3.74 14.00 31.65
N VAL A 237 -3.33 14.86 30.72
CA VAL A 237 -2.44 16.00 31.01
C VAL A 237 -3.25 17.20 31.53
N ASN A 238 -2.83 17.79 32.65
CA ASN A 238 -3.40 19.03 33.14
C ASN A 238 -2.78 20.24 32.42
N TRP A 239 -3.39 20.61 31.29
CA TRP A 239 -2.96 21.73 30.45
C TRP A 239 -3.03 23.12 31.09
N LYS A 240 -3.60 23.25 32.30
CA LYS A 240 -3.76 24.53 33.01
C LYS A 240 -2.62 24.85 33.96
N THR A 241 -1.87 23.85 34.41
CA THR A 241 -0.85 24.03 35.45
C THR A 241 0.45 23.36 35.08
N GLU A 242 1.53 24.14 35.01
CA GLU A 242 2.89 23.61 34.91
C GLU A 242 3.26 22.93 36.24
N LYS A 243 3.51 21.63 36.21
CA LYS A 243 3.83 20.81 37.40
C LYS A 243 5.11 19.99 37.24
N CYS A 244 5.85 20.17 36.15
CA CYS A 244 7.07 19.40 35.93
C CYS A 244 8.14 19.77 36.98
N PRO A 245 8.57 18.83 37.83
CA PRO A 245 9.58 19.12 38.85
C PRO A 245 11.00 19.13 38.28
N LEU A 246 11.19 18.69 37.04
CA LEU A 246 12.51 18.49 36.42
C LEU A 246 12.89 19.59 35.43
N HIS A 247 11.91 20.18 34.74
CA HIS A 247 12.17 21.12 33.64
C HIS A 247 11.23 22.32 33.71
N GLU A 248 11.77 23.52 33.54
CA GLU A 248 11.00 24.74 33.35
C GLU A 248 10.28 24.73 31.98
N ASN A 249 9.06 25.27 31.91
CA ASN A 249 8.25 25.37 30.67
C ASN A 249 7.97 24.02 29.96
N CYS A 250 8.06 22.90 30.67
CA CYS A 250 7.90 21.56 30.11
C CYS A 250 6.56 21.38 29.37
N LEU A 251 5.45 21.83 29.97
CA LEU A 251 4.12 21.72 29.37
C LEU A 251 3.98 22.61 28.13
N LYS A 252 4.59 23.80 28.14
CA LYS A 252 4.63 24.69 26.99
C LYS A 252 5.40 24.08 25.83
N MET A 253 6.56 23.47 26.10
CA MET A 253 7.37 22.80 25.08
C MET A 253 6.67 21.57 24.51
N LEU A 254 6.06 20.75 25.37
CA LEU A 254 5.25 19.60 24.93
C LEU A 254 4.12 20.04 24.00
N LYS A 255 3.41 21.13 24.33
CA LYS A 255 2.36 21.68 23.48
C LYS A 255 2.90 22.07 22.10
N ILE A 256 4.05 22.75 22.03
CA ILE A 256 4.68 23.14 20.77
C ILE A 256 5.01 21.89 19.93
N GLN A 257 5.65 20.89 20.53
CA GLN A 257 6.02 19.64 19.85
C GLN A 257 4.79 18.89 19.32
N ILE A 258 3.70 18.82 20.09
CA ILE A 258 2.44 18.21 19.62
C ILE A 258 1.94 18.94 18.38
N PHE A 259 1.91 20.27 18.40
CA PHE A 259 1.46 21.05 17.24
C PHE A 259 2.39 20.90 16.03
N GLU A 260 3.70 20.82 16.23
CA GLU A 260 4.66 20.58 15.15
C GLU A 260 4.41 19.24 14.46
N VAL A 261 4.23 18.16 15.24
CA VAL A 261 3.92 16.83 14.71
C VAL A 261 2.56 16.82 13.99
N LEU A 262 1.53 17.43 14.56
CA LEU A 262 0.22 17.52 13.91
C LEU A 262 0.28 18.32 12.61
N LYS A 263 1.06 19.40 12.58
CA LYS A 263 1.25 20.25 11.41
C LYS A 263 1.95 19.46 10.29
N GLU A 264 3.03 18.76 10.60
CA GLU A 264 3.74 17.88 9.66
C GLU A 264 2.80 16.88 8.98
N MET A 265 1.90 16.25 9.75
CA MET A 265 0.93 15.28 9.21
C MET A 265 -0.13 15.91 8.28
N THR A 266 -0.47 17.18 8.47
CA THR A 266 -1.53 17.88 7.71
C THR A 266 -1.01 18.65 6.50
N GLU A 267 0.25 19.09 6.50
CA GLU A 267 0.84 19.92 5.45
C GLU A 267 1.36 19.13 4.23
N VAL A 268 1.44 17.80 4.32
CA VAL A 268 1.81 16.91 3.18
C VAL A 268 0.80 16.98 2.01
N ARG A 269 -0.28 17.77 2.16
CA ARG A 269 -1.34 17.92 1.16
C ARG A 269 -1.11 18.98 0.08
N GLU A 270 -0.12 19.85 0.21
CA GLU A 270 0.11 20.92 -0.78
C GLU A 270 1.38 20.68 -1.62
N VAL A 271 1.44 19.55 -2.33
CA VAL A 271 2.25 19.51 -3.55
C VAL A 271 1.35 20.02 -4.66
N ASN A 272 1.46 21.32 -4.94
CA ASN A 272 0.73 22.01 -6.00
C ASN A 272 0.76 21.20 -7.31
N GLY A 273 -0.43 20.92 -7.84
CA GLY A 273 -0.62 20.38 -9.18
C GLY A 273 -0.17 21.33 -10.29
#